data_AF-A0A413UCK3-F1
#
_entry.id   AF-A0A413UCK3-F1
#
_cell.length_a   1.000
_cell.length_b   1.000
_cell.length_c   1.000
_cell.angle_alpha   90.00
_cell.angle_beta   90.00
_cell.angle_gamma   90.00
#
_symmetry.space_group_name_H-M   'P 1'
#
loop_
_entity.id
_entity.type
_entity.pdbx_description
1 polymer ?
#
loop_
_entity_poly.entity_id
_entity_poly.type
_entity_poly.pdbx_seq_one_letter_code
_entity_poly.pdbx_strand_id
1 'polypeptide(L)'
;MSETYYVKTFGGLEITNDNVTVNIVELFGKQLVNLLQVLLFHSEKPVQKDELIDILWPESKNPSSALKFSIFRLRSELNEIDFF
;
A
#
# COMPACT_ATOMS: atom_id res chain seq x y z
N MET A 1 -11.61 19.11 -7.69
CA MET A 1 -10.85 19.50 -6.48
C MET A 1 -9.86 18.37 -6.25
N SER A 2 -8.61 18.65 -5.85
CA SER A 2 -7.72 17.56 -5.44
C SER A 2 -8.20 17.05 -4.09
N GLU A 3 -8.68 15.81 -4.03
CA GLU A 3 -9.02 15.16 -2.77
C GLU A 3 -7.76 15.06 -1.91
N THR A 4 -7.87 15.50 -0.65
CA THR A 4 -6.74 15.49 0.29
C THR A 4 -6.89 14.29 1.20
N TYR A 5 -5.86 13.44 1.22
CA TYR A 5 -5.79 12.28 2.09
C TYR A 5 -4.76 12.50 3.19
N TYR A 6 -5.14 12.17 4.43
CA TYR A 6 -4.22 12.13 5.56
C TYR A 6 -3.86 10.69 5.86
N VAL A 7 -2.56 10.41 6.03
CA VAL A 7 -2.06 9.07 6.34
C VAL A 7 -1.39 9.09 7.70
N LYS A 8 -1.82 8.21 8.61
CA LYS A 8 -1.15 7.97 9.90
C LYS A 8 -0.49 6.61 9.89
N THR A 9 0.83 6.60 10.10
CA THR A 9 1.69 5.41 10.04
C THR A 9 2.24 4.95 11.39
N PHE A 10 2.20 5.81 12.42
CA PHE A 10 2.59 5.43 13.78
C PHE A 10 1.39 4.84 14.53
N GLY A 11 1.56 3.60 15.01
CA GLY A 11 0.49 2.86 15.70
C GLY A 11 -0.49 2.13 14.77
N GLY A 12 -0.23 2.09 13.46
CA GLY A 12 -1.09 1.43 12.46
C GLY A 12 -0.90 2.02 11.06
N LEU A 13 -1.82 1.72 10.15
CA LEU A 13 -1.94 2.42 8.87
C LEU A 13 -3.39 2.87 8.71
N GLU A 14 -3.65 4.14 9.00
CA GLU A 14 -4.97 4.75 8.86
C GLU A 14 -4.94 5.77 7.71
N ILE A 15 -5.98 5.76 6.88
CA ILE A 15 -6.18 6.75 5.82
C ILE A 15 -7.48 7.48 6.10
N THR A 16 -7.42 8.81 6.10
CA THR A 16 -8.56 9.69 6.29
C THR A 16 -8.78 10.55 5.05
N ASN A 17 -10.01 10.55 4.55
CA ASN A 17 -10.49 11.49 3.53
C ASN A 17 -11.77 12.15 4.06
N ASP A 18 -11.80 13.49 4.05
CA ASP A 18 -12.83 14.28 4.71
C ASP A 18 -13.08 13.86 6.16
N ASN A 19 -14.21 13.19 6.43
CA ASN A 19 -14.62 12.71 7.75
C ASN A 19 -14.59 11.18 7.89
N VAL A 20 -14.15 10.46 6.85
CA VAL A 20 -14.09 8.99 6.86
C VAL A 20 -12.66 8.57 7.12
N THR A 21 -12.45 7.76 8.16
CA THR A 21 -11.15 7.18 8.49
C THR A 21 -11.25 5.67 8.43
N VAL A 22 -10.33 5.04 7.71
CA VAL A 22 -10.25 3.59 7.56
C VAL A 22 -8.91 3.09 8.08
N ASN A 23 -8.96 2.08 8.95
CA ASN A 23 -7.77 1.34 9.38
C ASN A 23 -7.43 0.26 8.35
N ILE A 24 -6.44 0.53 7.51
CA ILE A 24 -6.03 -0.34 6.42
C ILE A 24 -5.51 -1.69 6.93
N VAL A 25 -4.97 -1.74 8.15
CA VAL A 25 -4.45 -2.98 8.75
C VAL A 25 -5.57 -3.99 9.03
N GLU A 26 -6.81 -3.51 9.24
CA GLU A 26 -7.97 -4.38 9.47
C GLU A 26 -8.54 -4.95 8.17
N LEU A 27 -8.34 -4.24 7.05
CA LEU A 27 -8.81 -4.67 5.73
C LEU A 27 -7.79 -5.55 5.02
N PHE A 28 -6.51 -5.18 5.10
CA PHE A 28 -5.47 -5.76 4.26
C PHE A 28 -4.56 -6.69 5.08
N GLY A 29 -4.13 -7.79 4.46
CA GLY A 29 -3.08 -8.63 5.03
C GLY A 29 -1.73 -7.90 5.11
N LYS A 30 -0.87 -8.31 6.05
CA LYS A 30 0.45 -7.70 6.34
C LYS A 30 1.29 -7.36 5.11
N GLN A 31 1.34 -8.22 4.09
CA GLN A 31 2.11 -7.95 2.88
C GLN A 31 1.57 -6.76 2.07
N LEU A 32 0.25 -6.61 1.96
CA LEU A 32 -0.36 -5.50 1.23
C LEU A 32 -0.23 -4.19 2.01
N VAL A 33 -0.35 -4.25 3.34
CA VAL A 33 -0.07 -3.11 4.22
C VAL A 33 1.36 -2.62 4.02
N ASN A 34 2.34 -3.54 4.09
CA ASN A 34 3.75 -3.18 3.89
C ASN A 34 4.01 -2.60 2.49
N LEU A 35 3.43 -3.20 1.44
CA LEU A 35 3.54 -2.67 0.08
C LEU A 35 2.99 -1.25 -0.02
N LEU A 36 1.79 -1.01 0.51
CA LEU A 36 1.17 0.31 0.50
C LEU A 36 2.00 1.33 1.27
N GLN A 37 2.54 0.96 2.45
CA GLN A 37 3.42 1.84 3.21
C GLN A 37 4.65 2.26 2.40
N VAL A 38 5.33 1.31 1.75
CA VAL A 38 6.51 1.62 0.91
C VAL A 38 6.14 2.58 -0.22
N LEU A 39 5.00 2.36 -0.89
CA LEU A 39 4.53 3.24 -1.95
C LEU A 39 4.17 4.64 -1.45
N LEU A 40 3.55 4.77 -0.28
CA LEU A 40 3.20 6.06 0.33
C LEU A 40 4.44 6.85 0.76
N PHE A 41 5.44 6.17 1.34
CA PHE A 41 6.73 6.81 1.71
C PHE A 41 7.50 7.34 0.50
N HIS A 42 7.27 6.78 -0.69
CA HIS A 42 7.89 7.20 -1.94
C HIS A 42 6.89 7.86 -2.90
N SER A 43 5.76 8.37 -2.39
CA SER A 43 4.63 8.86 -3.21
C SER A 43 4.99 9.93 -4.25
N GLU A 44 6.05 10.71 -4.02
CA GLU A 44 6.50 11.75 -4.95
C GLU A 44 7.29 11.21 -6.15
N LYS A 45 7.71 9.95 -6.14
CA LYS A 45 8.61 9.38 -7.15
C LYS A 45 8.22 7.95 -7.53
N PRO A 46 8.38 7.55 -8.80
CA PRO A 46 8.27 6.14 -9.18
C PRO A 46 9.30 5.30 -8.42
N VAL A 47 8.84 4.22 -7.76
CA VAL A 47 9.72 3.23 -7.13
C VAL A 47 10.08 2.15 -8.15
N GLN A 48 11.36 1.80 -8.22
CA GLN A 48 11.81 0.77 -9.15
C GLN A 48 11.35 -0.63 -8.69
N LYS A 49 11.13 -1.51 -9.66
CA LYS A 49 10.69 -2.89 -9.39
C LYS A 49 11.65 -3.63 -8.47
N ASP A 50 12.95 -3.53 -8.75
CA ASP A 50 13.98 -4.26 -8.00
C ASP A 50 14.13 -3.72 -6.57
N GLU A 51 13.99 -2.41 -6.39
CA GLU A 51 13.94 -1.77 -5.07
C GLU A 51 12.75 -2.27 -4.23
N LEU A 52 11.55 -2.37 -4.82
CA LEU A 52 10.39 -2.97 -4.13
C LEU A 52 10.64 -4.43 -3.75
N ILE A 53 11.32 -5.19 -4.60
CA ILE A 53 11.66 -6.60 -4.34
C ILE A 53 12.62 -6.71 -3.16
N ASP A 54 13.68 -5.90 -3.16
CA ASP A 54 14.71 -5.92 -2.12
C ASP A 54 14.11 -5.53 -0.74
N ILE A 55 13.17 -4.59 -0.71
CA ILE A 55 12.52 -4.16 0.54
C ILE A 55 11.52 -5.21 1.04
N LEU A 56 10.65 -5.74 0.17
CA LEU A 56 9.46 -6.50 0.58
C LEU A 56 9.66 -8.03 0.53
N TRP A 57 10.54 -8.51 -0.34
CA TRP A 57 10.74 -9.95 -0.60
C TRP A 57 12.22 -10.32 -0.82
N PRO A 58 13.17 -9.89 0.03
CA PRO A 58 14.61 -10.12 -0.20
C PRO A 58 14.99 -11.60 -0.32
N GLU A 59 14.31 -12.48 0.43
CA GLU A 59 14.61 -13.91 0.48
C GLU A 59 13.68 -14.78 -0.39
N SER A 60 12.85 -14.16 -1.24
CA SER A 60 11.89 -14.91 -2.06
C SER A 60 12.60 -15.61 -3.23
N LYS A 61 12.23 -16.86 -3.50
CA LYS A 61 12.65 -17.58 -4.71
C LYS A 61 11.93 -17.12 -5.97
N ASN A 62 10.83 -16.37 -5.82
CA ASN A 62 10.07 -15.82 -6.95
C ASN A 62 9.45 -14.45 -6.60
N PRO A 63 10.28 -13.41 -6.37
CA PRO A 63 9.82 -12.09 -5.94
C PRO A 63 9.06 -11.34 -7.04
N SER A 64 9.41 -11.57 -8.31
CA SER A 64 8.74 -10.92 -9.44
C SER A 64 7.27 -11.31 -9.56
N SER A 65 6.94 -12.60 -9.40
CA SER A 65 5.53 -13.02 -9.36
C SER A 65 4.83 -12.50 -8.11
N ALA A 66 5.47 -12.57 -6.94
CA ALA A 66 4.90 -12.05 -5.70
C ALA A 66 4.51 -10.57 -5.83
N LEU A 67 5.44 -9.72 -6.30
CA LEU A 67 5.18 -8.30 -6.54
C LEU A 67 4.02 -8.09 -7.53
N LYS A 68 4.01 -8.81 -8.66
CA LYS A 68 2.93 -8.70 -9.66
C LYS A 68 1.56 -9.00 -9.04
N PHE A 69 1.45 -10.08 -8.27
CA PHE A 69 0.20 -10.46 -7.60
C PHE A 69 -0.19 -9.47 -6.49
N SER A 70 0.77 -9.01 -5.69
CA SER A 70 0.52 -8.04 -4.63
C SER A 70 0.05 -6.69 -5.17
N ILE A 71 0.61 -6.20 -6.30
CA ILE A 71 0.14 -4.98 -6.95
C ILE A 71 -1.28 -5.14 -7.51
N PHE A 72 -1.56 -6.27 -8.16
CA PHE A 72 -2.90 -6.56 -8.67
C PHE A 72 -3.93 -6.56 -7.53
N ARG A 73 -3.62 -7.26 -6.44
CA ARG A 73 -4.50 -7.36 -5.28
C ARG A 73 -4.65 -6.02 -4.56
N LEU A 74 -3.56 -5.27 -4.36
CA LEU A 74 -3.62 -3.95 -3.73
C LEU A 74 -4.58 -3.01 -4.46
N ARG A 75 -4.52 -2.97 -5.80
CA ARG A 75 -5.46 -2.17 -6.60
C ARG A 75 -6.91 -2.61 -6.42
N SER A 76 -7.16 -3.92 -6.42
CA SER A 76 -8.50 -4.46 -6.21
C SER A 76 -9.04 -4.06 -4.85
N GLU A 77 -8.25 -4.22 -3.78
CA GLU A 77 -8.70 -3.97 -2.41
C GLU A 77 -8.86 -2.47 -2.12
N LEU A 78 -8.04 -1.61 -2.73
CA LEU A 78 -8.22 -0.15 -2.64
C LEU A 78 -9.52 0.32 -3.30
N ASN A 79 -9.91 -0.28 -4.43
CA ASN A 79 -11.16 0.06 -5.11
C ASN A 79 -12.43 -0.34 -4.32
N GLU A 80 -12.31 -1.18 -3.30
CA GLU A 80 -13.43 -1.56 -2.42
C GLU A 80 -13.63 -0.56 -1.27
N ILE A 81 -12.74 0.44 -1.12
CA ILE A 81 -12.87 1.48 -0.10
C ILE A 81 -13.63 2.66 -0.72
N ASP A 82 -14.83 2.94 -0.20
CA ASP A 82 -15.80 3.89 -0.77
C ASP A 82 -15.28 5.30 -1.12
N PHE A 83 -14.16 5.74 -0.53
CA PHE A 83 -13.58 7.06 -0.78
C PHE A 83 -12.36 7.07 -1.73
N PHE A 84 -12.01 5.92 -2.32
CA PHE A 84 -11.03 5.80 -3.41
C PHE A 84 -11.73 5.56 -4.75
#